data_AF-A0AA36CUM6-F1
#
_entry.id   AF-A0AA36CUM6-F1
#
_cell.length_a   1.000
_cell.length_b   1.000
_cell.length_c   1.000
_cell.angle_alpha   90.00
_cell.angle_beta   90.00
_cell.angle_gamma   90.00
#
_symmetry.space_group_name_H-M   'P 1'
#
loop_
_entity.id
_entity.type
_entity.pdbx_description
1 polymer ?
#
loop_
_entity_poly.entity_id
_entity_poly.type
_entity_poly.pdbx_seq_one_letter_code
_entity_poly.pdbx_strand_id
1 'polypeptide(L)'
;MRWQLISLLVCLYGVVKEFRPATPFLTPYLVSEYKNLSIETVYSDIYPYWTYSYLVFLVCHITGYVLRYKPLIIVEAFGLCLTWAILVWGQGVNLMRLMQVVFGLASAAEIAFFSYLYAVVDVKEYRRVTSWTKSSVLLGKLFAFALAQFLVSTETGSYLLLNQITFGAVSLAAIISLFLPAVPKTRPDLVEPATDCELEPVNTIKIDAAPEQSYLNTLKGTFSIYRSNPLVLKWSLWWALLSCAQYQIYNYIQPLWMQIDSVTKAENGLIEFINTFLVFVYHAMSPITSATIASQLEKRAYGFVFGANSLFALVCQSALTHSSCSGQPSFSESA
;
A
#
# COMPACT_ATOMS: atom_id res chain seq x y z
N MET A 1 -12.52 25.92 -3.19
CA MET A 1 -12.31 25.91 -1.73
C MET A 1 -12.56 24.54 -1.09
N ARG A 2 -13.72 23.88 -1.28
CA ARG A 2 -13.99 22.57 -0.64
C ARG A 2 -12.99 21.46 -1.01
N TRP A 3 -12.59 21.34 -2.28
CA TRP A 3 -11.66 20.29 -2.72
C TRP A 3 -10.21 20.53 -2.23
N GLN A 4 -9.76 21.78 -2.14
CA GLN A 4 -8.41 22.12 -1.65
C GLN A 4 -8.24 21.75 -0.18
N LEU A 5 -9.25 22.03 0.64
CA LEU A 5 -9.27 21.65 2.06
C LEU A 5 -9.21 20.13 2.21
N ILE A 6 -9.98 19.39 1.41
CA ILE A 6 -9.97 17.92 1.41
C ILE A 6 -8.59 17.40 1.00
N SER A 7 -8.02 17.93 -0.09
CA SER A 7 -6.67 17.55 -0.54
C SER A 7 -5.62 17.83 0.53
N LEU A 8 -5.70 18.96 1.23
CA LEU A 8 -4.79 19.31 2.31
C LEU A 8 -4.94 18.34 3.50
N LEU A 9 -6.16 18.00 3.90
CA LEU A 9 -6.42 17.01 4.95
C LEU A 9 -5.90 15.62 4.58
N VAL A 10 -6.07 15.21 3.33
CA VAL A 10 -5.55 13.92 2.82
C VAL A 10 -4.02 13.91 2.78
N CYS A 11 -3.39 15.01 2.37
CA CYS A 11 -1.93 15.15 2.40
C CYS A 11 -1.41 15.13 3.84
N LEU A 12 -2.07 15.83 4.77
CA LEU A 12 -1.72 15.82 6.18
C LEU A 12 -1.82 14.40 6.77
N TYR A 13 -2.92 13.69 6.50
CA TYR A 13 -3.06 12.28 6.89
C TYR A 13 -1.93 11.42 6.29
N GLY A 14 -1.60 11.61 5.00
CA GLY A 14 -0.51 10.90 4.33
C GLY A 14 0.85 11.13 4.98
N VAL A 15 1.19 12.38 5.35
CA VAL A 15 2.44 12.69 6.07
C VAL A 15 2.46 12.01 7.43
N VAL A 16 1.40 12.17 8.22
CA VAL A 16 1.35 11.70 9.61
C VAL A 16 1.34 10.17 9.67
N LYS A 17 0.57 9.48 8.80
CA LYS A 17 0.55 8.01 8.78
C LYS A 17 1.90 7.41 8.35
N GLU A 18 2.61 8.10 7.47
CA GLU A 18 3.90 7.64 6.94
C GLU A 18 5.09 8.09 7.78
N PHE A 19 4.87 8.96 8.77
CA PHE A 19 5.88 9.35 9.73
C PHE A 19 6.16 8.21 10.72
N ARG A 20 6.94 7.23 10.28
CA ARG A 20 7.21 5.98 11.01
C ARG A 20 8.71 5.75 11.20
N PRO A 21 9.37 6.48 12.13
CA PRO A 21 10.82 6.36 12.35
C PRO A 21 11.28 4.95 12.75
N ALA A 22 10.39 4.09 13.27
CA ALA A 22 10.72 2.72 13.64
C ALA A 22 10.93 1.78 12.45
N THR A 23 10.35 2.04 11.27
CA THR A 23 10.38 1.06 10.16
C THR A 23 11.78 0.68 9.66
N PRO A 24 12.76 1.59 9.48
CA PRO A 24 14.10 1.19 9.06
C PRO A 24 14.82 0.32 10.10
N PHE A 25 14.42 0.37 11.37
CA PHE A 25 15.06 -0.33 12.49
C PHE A 25 14.17 -1.44 13.08
N LEU A 26 13.18 -1.94 12.34
CA LEU A 26 12.27 -2.97 12.83
C LEU A 26 13.01 -4.29 13.15
N THR A 27 13.81 -4.82 12.21
CA THR A 27 14.59 -6.05 12.47
C THR A 27 15.57 -5.87 13.63
N PRO A 28 16.39 -4.80 13.69
CA PRO A 28 17.22 -4.51 14.86
C PRO A 28 16.43 -4.45 16.17
N TYR A 29 15.23 -3.85 16.17
CA TYR A 29 14.39 -3.79 17.36
C TYR A 29 13.91 -5.17 17.83
N LEU A 30 13.49 -6.04 16.92
CA LEU A 30 13.04 -7.39 17.25
C LEU A 30 14.16 -8.28 17.82
N VAL A 31 15.41 -8.04 17.40
CA VAL A 31 16.58 -8.81 17.85
C VAL A 31 17.22 -8.20 19.10
N SER A 32 17.02 -6.91 19.34
CA SER A 32 17.57 -6.21 20.50
C SER A 32 17.02 -6.72 21.85
N GLU A 33 17.65 -6.25 22.93
CA GLU A 33 17.32 -6.58 24.32
C GLU A 33 15.84 -6.37 24.70
N TYR A 34 15.11 -5.54 23.95
CA TYR A 34 13.69 -5.25 24.18
C TYR A 34 12.75 -6.41 23.83
N LYS A 35 13.14 -7.26 22.87
CA LYS A 35 12.33 -8.38 22.36
C LYS A 35 13.04 -9.72 22.42
N ASN A 36 14.38 -9.72 22.37
CA ASN A 36 15.23 -10.91 22.51
C ASN A 36 14.84 -12.06 21.57
N LEU A 37 14.55 -11.76 20.29
CA LEU A 37 14.21 -12.77 19.29
C LEU A 37 15.43 -13.09 18.43
N SER A 38 15.59 -14.36 18.05
CA SER A 38 16.64 -14.74 17.10
C SER A 38 16.32 -14.20 15.70
N ILE A 39 17.36 -13.89 14.93
CA ILE A 39 17.23 -13.44 13.54
C ILE A 39 16.47 -14.48 12.70
N GLU A 40 16.79 -15.77 12.89
CA GLU A 40 16.13 -16.88 12.18
C GLU A 40 14.63 -16.94 12.48
N THR A 41 14.24 -16.82 13.76
CA THR A 41 12.82 -16.78 14.14
C THR A 41 12.10 -15.60 13.50
N VAL A 42 12.74 -14.43 13.41
CA VAL A 42 12.15 -13.24 12.79
C VAL A 42 11.87 -13.47 11.31
N TYR A 43 12.85 -13.97 10.55
CA TYR A 43 12.71 -14.15 9.10
C TYR A 43 11.86 -15.35 8.71
N SER A 44 11.97 -16.48 9.41
CA SER A 44 11.31 -17.73 9.01
C SER A 44 9.91 -17.89 9.60
N ASP A 45 9.62 -17.26 10.74
CA ASP A 45 8.39 -17.52 11.50
C ASP A 45 7.55 -16.28 11.79
N ILE A 46 8.13 -15.07 11.78
CA ILE A 46 7.37 -13.83 12.04
C ILE A 46 7.00 -13.14 10.73
N TYR A 47 7.98 -12.72 9.92
CA TYR A 47 7.74 -11.95 8.70
C TYR A 47 6.81 -12.61 7.67
N PRO A 48 6.82 -13.94 7.46
CA PRO A 48 5.92 -14.57 6.49
C PRO A 48 4.43 -14.37 6.79
N TYR A 49 4.05 -14.20 8.07
CA TYR A 49 2.65 -13.96 8.45
C TYR A 49 2.09 -12.67 7.87
N TRP A 50 2.92 -11.63 7.70
CA TRP A 50 2.50 -10.41 7.03
C TRP A 50 2.15 -10.69 5.57
N THR A 51 3.03 -11.38 4.84
CA THR A 51 2.84 -11.71 3.43
C THR A 51 1.56 -12.52 3.21
N TYR A 52 1.34 -13.57 4.01
CA TYR A 52 0.16 -14.43 3.86
C TYR A 52 -1.13 -13.70 4.24
N SER A 53 -1.14 -12.98 5.35
CA SER A 53 -2.32 -12.22 5.79
C SER A 53 -2.65 -11.10 4.80
N TYR A 54 -1.66 -10.36 4.31
CA TYR A 54 -1.82 -9.33 3.30
C TYR A 54 -2.46 -9.88 2.02
N LEU A 55 -2.00 -11.04 1.53
CA LEU A 55 -2.59 -11.69 0.35
C LEU A 55 -4.06 -12.06 0.58
N VAL A 56 -4.38 -12.69 1.71
CA VAL A 56 -5.75 -13.09 2.06
C VAL A 56 -6.65 -11.86 2.13
N PHE A 57 -6.24 -10.83 2.86
CA PHE A 57 -7.03 -9.61 3.01
C PHE A 57 -7.15 -8.86 1.69
N LEU A 58 -6.13 -8.83 0.84
CA LEU A 58 -6.20 -8.20 -0.48
C LEU A 58 -7.27 -8.86 -1.35
N VAL A 59 -7.29 -10.20 -1.39
CA VAL A 59 -8.35 -10.95 -2.08
C VAL A 59 -9.70 -10.58 -1.47
N CYS A 60 -9.86 -10.65 -0.14
CA CYS A 60 -11.12 -10.27 0.52
C CYS A 60 -11.57 -8.84 0.21
N HIS A 61 -10.68 -7.87 0.02
CA HIS A 61 -11.04 -6.50 -0.33
C HIS A 61 -11.42 -6.32 -1.80
N ILE A 62 -10.78 -7.07 -2.72
CA ILE A 62 -11.13 -7.08 -4.14
C ILE A 62 -12.49 -7.77 -4.34
N THR A 63 -12.74 -8.85 -3.60
CA THR A 63 -13.92 -9.71 -3.75
C THR A 63 -15.09 -9.28 -2.89
N GLY A 64 -14.82 -8.67 -1.74
CA GLY A 64 -15.79 -8.28 -0.74
C GLY A 64 -16.33 -6.88 -0.96
N TYR A 65 -17.64 -6.78 -1.15
CA TYR A 65 -18.46 -5.56 -1.07
C TYR A 65 -18.36 -4.78 0.27
N VAL A 66 -17.37 -5.08 1.11
CA VAL A 66 -17.59 -5.04 2.56
C VAL A 66 -17.44 -3.64 3.15
N LEU A 67 -16.74 -2.69 2.53
CA LEU A 67 -16.66 -1.34 3.11
C LEU A 67 -16.61 -0.25 2.03
N ARG A 68 -17.47 0.76 2.17
CA ARG A 68 -17.29 2.05 1.49
C ARG A 68 -15.94 2.62 1.91
N TYR A 69 -15.32 3.44 1.05
CA TYR A 69 -13.95 3.95 1.20
C TYR A 69 -13.58 4.48 2.60
N LYS A 70 -14.50 5.19 3.29
CA LYS A 70 -14.22 5.81 4.60
C LYS A 70 -13.96 4.76 5.71
N PRO A 71 -14.86 3.80 5.99
CA PRO A 71 -14.58 2.72 6.94
C PRO A 71 -13.27 1.97 6.68
N LEU A 72 -12.87 1.82 5.42
CA LEU A 72 -11.65 1.10 5.08
C LEU A 72 -10.37 1.86 5.49
N ILE A 73 -10.37 3.20 5.35
CA ILE A 73 -9.28 4.04 5.88
C ILE A 73 -9.24 4.02 7.41
N ILE A 74 -10.40 3.93 8.07
CA ILE A 74 -10.46 3.79 9.52
C ILE A 74 -9.86 2.44 9.94
N VAL A 75 -10.20 1.34 9.25
CA VAL A 75 -9.60 0.02 9.49
C VAL A 75 -8.08 0.05 9.28
N GLU A 76 -7.59 0.71 8.23
CA GLU A 76 -6.16 0.93 8.01
C GLU A 76 -5.51 1.62 9.23
N ALA A 77 -6.01 2.79 9.61
CA ALA A 77 -5.37 3.62 10.63
C ALA A 77 -5.40 2.98 12.02
N PHE A 78 -6.52 2.34 12.40
CA PHE A 78 -6.63 1.59 13.65
C PHE A 78 -5.80 0.30 13.61
N GLY A 79 -5.71 -0.38 12.46
CA GLY A 79 -4.83 -1.53 12.27
C GLY A 79 -3.36 -1.16 12.47
N LEU A 80 -2.91 -0.02 11.93
CA LEU A 80 -1.57 0.52 12.20
C LEU A 80 -1.40 0.84 13.70
N CYS A 81 -2.37 1.51 14.32
CA CYS A 81 -2.30 1.79 15.76
C CYS A 81 -2.14 0.51 16.61
N LEU A 82 -2.94 -0.52 16.32
CA LEU A 82 -2.86 -1.82 17.00
C LEU A 82 -1.53 -2.53 16.73
N THR A 83 -1.01 -2.48 15.50
CA THR A 83 0.29 -3.05 15.13
C THR A 83 1.39 -2.46 16.01
N TRP A 84 1.47 -1.13 16.10
CA TRP A 84 2.50 -0.47 16.90
C TRP A 84 2.27 -0.60 18.41
N ALA A 85 1.02 -0.73 18.86
CA ALA A 85 0.74 -1.09 20.25
C ALA A 85 1.32 -2.46 20.60
N ILE A 86 1.10 -3.47 19.75
CA ILE A 86 1.67 -4.80 19.96
C ILE A 86 3.20 -4.76 19.85
N LEU A 87 3.77 -3.96 18.95
CA LEU A 87 5.23 -3.78 18.88
C LEU A 87 5.79 -3.19 20.17
N VAL A 88 5.18 -2.17 20.77
CA VAL A 88 5.71 -1.52 21.98
C VAL A 88 5.53 -2.42 23.20
N TRP A 89 4.33 -2.96 23.42
CA TRP A 89 3.98 -3.67 24.67
C TRP A 89 3.96 -5.19 24.57
N GLY A 90 3.72 -5.75 23.38
CA GLY A 90 3.61 -7.19 23.18
C GLY A 90 4.96 -7.89 23.28
N GLN A 91 5.02 -9.07 23.89
CA GLN A 91 6.25 -9.84 24.05
C GLN A 91 6.09 -11.26 23.50
N GLY A 92 7.21 -11.84 23.06
CA GLY A 92 7.27 -13.19 22.51
C GLY A 92 6.75 -13.33 21.08
N VAL A 93 7.00 -14.51 20.52
CA VAL A 93 6.79 -14.81 19.09
C VAL A 93 5.32 -14.73 18.68
N ASN A 94 4.40 -15.24 19.51
CA ASN A 94 2.97 -15.26 19.17
C ASN A 94 2.37 -13.86 19.00
N LEU A 95 2.76 -12.91 19.84
CA LEU A 95 2.31 -11.53 19.69
C LEU A 95 2.97 -10.85 18.49
N MET A 96 4.22 -11.18 18.16
CA MET A 96 4.85 -10.68 16.94
C MET A 96 4.20 -11.26 15.66
N ARG A 97 3.78 -12.53 15.67
CA ARG A 97 2.99 -13.12 14.58
C ARG A 97 1.65 -12.40 14.42
N LEU A 98 0.92 -12.18 15.52
CA LEU A 98 -0.33 -11.42 15.50
C LEU A 98 -0.12 -9.99 14.98
N MET A 99 0.96 -9.33 15.41
CA MET A 99 1.34 -8.00 14.93
C MET A 99 1.52 -7.98 13.42
N GLN A 100 2.20 -8.97 12.83
CA GLN A 100 2.36 -9.07 11.38
C GLN A 100 1.03 -9.32 10.66
N VAL A 101 0.11 -10.10 11.25
CA VAL A 101 -1.24 -10.31 10.69
C VAL A 101 -2.06 -9.01 10.68
N VAL A 102 -2.05 -8.27 11.80
CA VAL A 102 -2.73 -6.97 11.89
C VAL A 102 -2.11 -5.96 10.93
N PHE A 103 -0.78 -5.99 10.79
CA PHE A 103 -0.08 -5.13 9.83
C PHE A 103 -0.46 -5.48 8.39
N GLY A 104 -0.60 -6.76 8.05
CA GLY A 104 -1.06 -7.22 6.74
C GLY A 104 -2.48 -6.76 6.41
N LEU A 105 -3.38 -6.75 7.39
CA LEU A 105 -4.72 -6.16 7.25
C LEU A 105 -4.65 -4.66 6.94
N ALA A 106 -3.81 -3.92 7.69
CA ALA A 106 -3.63 -2.49 7.47
C ALA A 106 -3.03 -2.20 6.09
N SER A 107 -2.03 -2.96 5.65
CA SER A 107 -1.43 -2.85 4.31
C SER A 107 -2.44 -3.14 3.20
N ALA A 108 -3.35 -4.12 3.38
CA ALA A 108 -4.42 -4.38 2.42
C ALA A 108 -5.42 -3.22 2.33
N ALA A 109 -5.78 -2.64 3.48
CA ALA A 109 -6.68 -1.50 3.55
C ALA A 109 -6.07 -0.21 2.95
N GLU A 110 -4.74 -0.05 3.01
CA GLU A 110 -4.02 1.10 2.43
C GLU A 110 -4.27 1.28 0.92
N ILE A 111 -4.44 0.19 0.15
CA ILE A 111 -4.68 0.30 -1.30
C ILE A 111 -5.97 1.10 -1.60
N ALA A 112 -6.94 1.04 -0.69
CA ALA A 112 -8.19 1.79 -0.84
C ALA A 112 -8.03 3.29 -0.56
N PHE A 113 -6.94 3.73 0.08
CA PHE A 113 -6.67 5.15 0.33
C PHE A 113 -6.57 5.95 -0.98
N PHE A 114 -5.87 5.43 -1.99
CA PHE A 114 -5.79 6.09 -3.30
C PHE A 114 -7.13 6.05 -4.03
N SER A 115 -7.90 4.97 -3.86
CA SER A 115 -9.24 4.87 -4.45
C SER A 115 -10.24 5.86 -3.81
N TYR A 116 -10.12 6.08 -2.50
CA TYR A 116 -10.86 7.12 -1.78
C TYR A 116 -10.54 8.52 -2.30
N LEU A 117 -9.25 8.81 -2.52
CA LEU A 117 -8.80 10.10 -3.03
C LEU A 117 -9.53 10.46 -4.34
N TYR A 118 -9.59 9.53 -5.29
CA TYR A 118 -10.32 9.72 -6.55
C TYR A 118 -11.83 9.78 -6.38
N ALA A 119 -12.40 9.13 -5.36
CA ALA A 119 -13.83 9.14 -5.13
C ALA A 119 -14.34 10.51 -4.62
N VAL A 120 -13.50 11.26 -3.89
CA VAL A 120 -13.85 12.55 -3.27
C VAL A 120 -13.47 13.77 -4.12
N VAL A 121 -12.43 13.65 -4.95
CA VAL A 121 -11.91 14.75 -5.78
C VAL A 121 -12.58 14.76 -7.15
N ASP A 122 -12.59 15.91 -7.82
CA ASP A 122 -13.07 16.04 -9.19
C ASP A 122 -12.01 15.57 -10.21
N VAL A 123 -12.45 14.98 -11.33
CA VAL A 123 -11.56 14.41 -12.35
C VAL A 123 -10.52 15.42 -12.88
N LYS A 124 -10.90 16.70 -12.97
CA LYS A 124 -10.02 17.79 -13.43
C LYS A 124 -8.76 17.93 -12.56
N GLU A 125 -8.86 17.61 -11.28
CA GLU A 125 -7.79 17.79 -10.30
C GLU A 125 -7.05 16.49 -9.97
N TYR A 126 -7.41 15.34 -10.56
CA TYR A 126 -6.81 14.03 -10.25
C TYR A 126 -5.29 14.04 -10.33
N ARG A 127 -4.71 14.62 -11.40
CA ARG A 127 -3.25 14.67 -11.59
C ARG A 127 -2.56 15.47 -10.49
N ARG A 128 -3.09 16.65 -10.15
CA ARG A 128 -2.52 17.56 -9.14
C ARG A 128 -2.62 16.95 -7.75
N VAL A 129 -3.80 16.48 -7.36
CA VAL A 129 -4.02 15.96 -6.01
C VAL A 129 -3.30 14.63 -5.78
N THR A 130 -3.21 13.76 -6.79
CA THR A 130 -2.41 12.53 -6.69
C THR A 130 -0.94 12.86 -6.48
N SER A 131 -0.40 13.82 -7.25
CA SER A 131 0.99 14.24 -7.12
C SER A 131 1.27 14.80 -5.73
N TRP A 132 0.45 15.75 -5.24
CA TRP A 132 0.60 16.30 -3.89
C TRP A 132 0.52 15.22 -2.81
N THR A 133 -0.44 14.30 -2.92
CA THR A 133 -0.61 13.21 -1.95
C THR A 133 0.60 12.27 -1.94
N LYS A 134 1.09 11.84 -3.10
CA LYS A 134 2.27 10.97 -3.20
C LYS A 134 3.54 11.67 -2.69
N SER A 135 3.72 12.96 -3.00
CA SER A 135 4.83 13.76 -2.47
C SER A 135 4.74 13.92 -0.95
N SER A 136 3.54 14.12 -0.41
CA SER A 136 3.31 14.25 1.04
C SER A 136 3.66 12.96 1.80
N VAL A 137 3.33 11.79 1.23
CA VAL A 137 3.72 10.48 1.75
C VAL A 137 5.24 10.32 1.79
N LEU A 138 5.93 10.70 0.70
CA LEU A 138 7.39 10.67 0.66
C LEU A 138 8.03 11.64 1.66
N LEU A 139 7.44 12.81 1.84
CA LEU A 139 7.91 13.79 2.82
C LEU A 139 7.79 13.26 4.26
N GLY A 140 6.70 12.58 4.59
CA GLY A 140 6.53 11.90 5.88
C GLY A 140 7.62 10.86 6.12
N LYS A 141 7.91 10.02 5.12
CA LYS A 141 9.00 9.03 5.19
C LYS A 141 10.38 9.67 5.33
N LEU A 142 10.65 10.73 4.57
CA LEU A 142 11.92 11.46 4.62
C LEU A 142 12.20 11.95 6.05
N PHE A 143 11.25 12.66 6.66
CA PHE A 143 11.44 13.19 8.01
C PHE A 143 11.50 12.07 9.06
N ALA A 144 10.71 11.01 8.91
CA ALA A 144 10.77 9.87 9.80
C ALA A 144 12.13 9.18 9.78
N PHE A 145 12.67 8.89 8.59
CA PHE A 145 13.93 8.17 8.47
C PHE A 145 15.11 9.05 8.83
N ALA A 146 15.06 10.35 8.51
CA ALA A 146 16.07 11.32 8.96
C ALA A 146 16.10 11.42 10.48
N LEU A 147 14.93 11.51 11.14
CA LEU A 147 14.85 11.53 12.60
C LEU A 147 15.36 10.22 13.21
N ALA A 148 14.95 9.08 12.64
CA ALA A 148 15.38 7.77 13.13
C ALA A 148 16.90 7.61 13.04
N GLN A 149 17.48 7.94 11.88
CA GLN A 149 18.92 7.87 11.67
C GLN A 149 19.67 8.82 12.61
N PHE A 150 19.18 10.05 12.79
CA PHE A 150 19.77 11.03 13.70
C PHE A 150 19.77 10.55 15.16
N LEU A 151 18.65 10.03 15.65
CA LEU A 151 18.52 9.54 17.02
C LEU A 151 19.41 8.32 17.30
N VAL A 152 19.50 7.40 16.34
CA VAL A 152 20.35 6.20 16.47
C VAL A 152 21.83 6.57 16.33
N SER A 153 22.21 7.43 15.38
CA SER A 153 23.62 7.79 15.16
C SER A 153 24.24 8.64 16.26
N THR A 154 23.42 9.40 16.99
CA THR A 154 23.88 10.21 18.14
C THR A 154 23.81 9.45 19.45
N GLU A 155 23.38 8.18 19.43
CA GLU A 155 23.12 7.34 20.62
C GLU A 155 22.13 7.98 21.62
N THR A 156 21.38 9.00 21.18
CA THR A 156 20.40 9.72 22.02
C THR A 156 19.05 9.01 22.10
N GLY A 157 18.73 8.16 21.11
CA GLY A 157 17.47 7.44 21.06
C GLY A 157 17.64 5.93 20.96
N SER A 158 16.84 5.20 21.75
CA SER A 158 16.77 3.74 21.68
C SER A 158 15.78 3.25 20.62
N TYR A 159 15.90 2.00 20.18
CA TYR A 159 14.93 1.39 19.27
C TYR A 159 13.50 1.36 19.85
N LEU A 160 13.36 1.26 21.19
CA LEU A 160 12.08 1.40 21.87
C LEU A 160 11.49 2.80 21.70
N LEU A 161 12.30 3.85 21.86
CA LEU A 161 11.87 5.24 21.67
C LEU A 161 11.35 5.47 20.24
N LEU A 162 12.02 4.94 19.22
CA LEU A 162 11.55 5.04 17.83
C LEU A 162 10.16 4.42 17.64
N ASN A 163 9.92 3.26 18.27
CA ASN A 163 8.62 2.59 18.24
C ASN A 163 7.54 3.38 18.99
N GLN A 164 7.88 4.02 20.11
CA GLN A 164 6.96 4.90 20.85
C GLN A 164 6.60 6.17 20.06
N ILE A 165 7.59 6.83 19.44
CA ILE A 165 7.34 7.98 18.55
C ILE A 165 6.43 7.56 17.39
N THR A 166 6.70 6.41 16.78
CA THR A 166 5.87 5.88 15.69
C THR A 166 4.45 5.59 16.16
N PHE A 167 4.29 4.97 17.34
CA PHE A 167 2.98 4.71 17.93
C PHE A 167 2.17 6.01 18.13
N GLY A 168 2.83 7.07 18.61
CA GLY A 168 2.21 8.40 18.73
C GLY A 168 1.76 8.96 17.37
N ALA A 169 2.59 8.84 16.34
CA ALA A 169 2.26 9.31 14.99
C ALA A 169 1.08 8.55 14.37
N VAL A 170 1.07 7.21 14.44
CA VAL A 170 -0.05 6.41 13.90
C VAL A 170 -1.33 6.57 14.72
N SER A 171 -1.24 6.85 16.02
CA SER A 171 -2.39 7.20 16.86
C SER A 171 -3.00 8.53 16.44
N LEU A 172 -2.17 9.54 16.14
CA LEU A 172 -2.62 10.80 15.59
C LEU A 172 -3.25 10.61 14.20
N ALA A 173 -2.67 9.77 13.34
CA ALA A 173 -3.25 9.43 12.04
C ALA A 173 -4.63 8.77 12.20
N ALA A 174 -4.81 7.87 13.17
CA ALA A 174 -6.10 7.26 13.49
C ALA A 174 -7.15 8.30 13.89
N ILE A 175 -6.78 9.29 14.71
CA ILE A 175 -7.68 10.40 15.06
C ILE A 175 -8.06 11.20 13.81
N ILE A 176 -7.07 11.59 12.98
CA ILE A 176 -7.31 12.34 11.73
C ILE A 176 -8.23 11.55 10.79
N SER A 177 -8.08 10.23 10.71
CA SER A 177 -8.88 9.36 9.84
C SER A 177 -10.40 9.44 10.11
N LEU A 178 -10.81 9.68 11.37
CA LEU A 178 -12.21 9.78 11.76
C LEU A 178 -12.88 11.04 11.18
N PHE A 179 -12.10 12.13 11.06
CA PHE A 179 -12.53 13.42 10.55
C PHE A 179 -12.49 13.51 9.02
N LEU A 180 -11.99 12.50 8.32
CA LEU A 180 -12.02 12.48 6.86
C LEU A 180 -13.46 12.52 6.32
N PRO A 181 -13.74 13.30 5.27
CA PRO A 181 -15.09 13.43 4.73
C PRO A 181 -15.63 12.11 4.17
N ALA A 182 -16.93 11.90 4.30
CA ALA A 182 -17.57 10.78 3.62
C ALA A 182 -17.62 11.03 2.11
N VAL A 183 -17.45 9.96 1.32
CA VAL A 183 -17.55 10.03 -0.14
C VAL A 183 -18.99 10.40 -0.54
N PRO A 184 -19.20 11.45 -1.37
CA PRO A 184 -20.51 11.80 -1.88
C PRO A 184 -21.12 10.65 -2.69
N LYS A 185 -22.40 10.33 -2.44
CA LYS A 185 -23.11 9.19 -3.06
C LYS A 185 -23.43 9.39 -4.55
N THR A 186 -23.47 10.63 -5.03
CA THR A 186 -23.92 10.97 -6.39
C THR A 186 -23.01 12.04 -7.01
N ARG A 187 -22.73 11.93 -8.31
CA ARG A 187 -22.05 12.95 -9.10
C ARG A 187 -23.11 13.92 -9.62
N PRO A 188 -23.01 15.24 -9.37
CA PRO A 188 -23.91 16.22 -10.00
C PRO A 188 -23.73 16.28 -11.55
N ASP A 189 -22.56 15.91 -12.05
CA ASP A 189 -22.16 16.14 -13.45
C ASP A 189 -22.60 15.06 -14.45
N LEU A 190 -23.46 14.11 -14.05
CA LEU A 190 -24.07 13.12 -14.95
C LEU A 190 -25.60 13.24 -15.00
N VAL A 191 -26.14 14.42 -14.68
CA VAL A 191 -27.48 14.77 -15.14
C VAL A 191 -27.32 15.12 -16.62
N GLU A 192 -27.58 14.14 -17.50
CA GLU A 192 -27.87 14.45 -18.89
C GLU A 192 -28.97 15.52 -18.93
N PRO A 193 -28.85 16.57 -19.76
CA PRO A 193 -29.96 17.49 -19.94
C PRO A 193 -31.15 16.66 -20.42
N ALA A 194 -32.25 16.71 -19.67
CA ALA A 194 -33.50 16.06 -20.03
C ALA A 194 -33.87 16.51 -21.45
N THR A 195 -33.62 15.63 -22.41
CA THR A 195 -34.08 15.78 -23.78
C THR A 195 -35.16 14.74 -23.93
N ASP A 196 -36.39 15.25 -24.09
CA ASP A 196 -37.60 14.47 -24.25
C ASP A 196 -37.44 13.47 -25.40
N CYS A 197 -37.21 12.20 -25.06
CA CYS A 197 -37.40 11.07 -25.94
C CYS A 197 -37.92 9.91 -25.08
N GLU A 198 -39.20 9.59 -25.25
CA GLU A 198 -39.82 8.38 -24.73
C GLU A 198 -39.04 7.15 -25.23
N LEU A 199 -38.29 6.52 -24.34
CA LEU A 199 -37.71 5.20 -24.52
C LEU A 199 -38.16 4.35 -23.34
N GLU A 200 -38.90 3.31 -23.68
CA GLU A 200 -39.39 2.22 -22.83
C GLU A 200 -38.44 1.89 -21.66
N PRO A 201 -38.98 1.57 -20.46
CA PRO A 201 -38.16 1.38 -19.27
C PRO A 201 -37.21 0.20 -19.48
N VAL A 202 -35.94 0.51 -19.73
CA VAL A 202 -34.84 -0.46 -19.65
C VAL A 202 -34.92 -1.07 -18.26
N ASN A 203 -35.19 -2.38 -18.22
CA ASN A 203 -35.24 -3.19 -17.02
C ASN A 203 -34.07 -2.84 -16.11
N THR A 204 -34.35 -2.02 -15.10
CA THR A 204 -33.42 -1.75 -14.02
C THR A 204 -33.29 -3.06 -13.28
N ILE A 205 -32.13 -3.70 -13.44
CA ILE A 205 -31.79 -4.89 -12.66
C ILE A 205 -31.79 -4.44 -11.20
N LYS A 206 -32.90 -4.71 -10.50
CA LYS A 206 -32.93 -4.74 -9.04
C LYS A 206 -32.02 -5.88 -8.64
N ILE A 207 -30.80 -5.56 -8.22
CA ILE A 207 -29.95 -6.53 -7.56
C ILE A 207 -30.47 -6.64 -6.13
N ASP A 208 -31.48 -7.47 -5.96
CA ASP A 208 -31.88 -7.97 -4.66
C ASP A 208 -30.72 -8.81 -4.09
N ALA A 209 -30.50 -8.65 -2.80
CA ALA A 209 -29.40 -9.26 -2.06
C ALA A 209 -29.45 -10.79 -2.11
N ALA A 210 -28.55 -11.41 -2.86
CA ALA A 210 -28.20 -12.83 -2.72
C ALA A 210 -26.67 -13.01 -2.78
N PRO A 211 -26.02 -13.75 -1.86
CA PRO A 211 -24.61 -13.52 -1.54
C PRO A 211 -23.60 -14.25 -2.43
N GLU A 212 -23.99 -15.30 -3.15
CA GLU A 212 -23.03 -16.23 -3.78
C GLU A 212 -23.00 -16.17 -5.32
N GLN A 213 -24.14 -15.99 -6.00
CA GLN A 213 -24.20 -15.85 -7.46
C GLN A 213 -23.64 -14.51 -7.99
N SER A 214 -23.38 -13.54 -7.11
CA SER A 214 -22.87 -12.21 -7.48
C SER A 214 -21.36 -12.20 -7.70
N TYR A 215 -20.60 -13.15 -7.14
CA TYR A 215 -19.13 -13.06 -7.10
C TYR A 215 -18.47 -13.21 -8.48
N LEU A 216 -18.77 -14.31 -9.18
CA LEU A 216 -18.23 -14.57 -10.51
C LEU A 216 -18.76 -13.58 -11.55
N ASN A 217 -19.99 -13.10 -11.37
CA ASN A 217 -20.58 -12.10 -12.25
C ASN A 217 -19.96 -10.72 -12.04
N THR A 218 -19.59 -10.35 -10.81
CA THR A 218 -18.79 -9.16 -10.53
C THR A 218 -17.38 -9.29 -11.07
N LEU A 219 -16.69 -10.43 -10.86
CA LEU A 219 -15.39 -10.66 -11.47
C LEU A 219 -15.44 -10.58 -13.00
N LYS A 220 -16.42 -11.23 -13.65
CA LYS A 220 -16.64 -11.15 -15.10
C LYS A 220 -16.95 -9.73 -15.56
N GLY A 221 -17.85 -9.03 -14.88
CA GLY A 221 -18.20 -7.64 -15.15
C GLY A 221 -17.01 -6.71 -15.00
N THR A 222 -16.09 -7.02 -14.09
CA THR A 222 -14.92 -6.18 -13.87
C THR A 222 -13.74 -6.53 -14.77
N PHE A 223 -13.57 -7.80 -15.17
CA PHE A 223 -12.71 -8.19 -16.30
C PHE A 223 -13.18 -7.58 -17.62
N SER A 224 -14.50 -7.38 -17.77
CA SER A 224 -15.03 -6.66 -18.93
C SER A 224 -14.51 -5.23 -19.00
N ILE A 225 -14.22 -4.55 -17.89
CA ILE A 225 -13.62 -3.19 -17.91
C ILE A 225 -12.27 -3.19 -18.63
N TYR A 226 -11.39 -4.14 -18.29
CA TYR A 226 -10.08 -4.27 -18.95
C TYR A 226 -10.20 -4.65 -20.43
N ARG A 227 -11.20 -5.48 -20.77
CA ARG A 227 -11.46 -5.89 -22.15
C ARG A 227 -12.04 -4.75 -22.99
N SER A 228 -12.93 -3.95 -22.41
CA SER A 228 -13.64 -2.86 -23.09
C SER A 228 -12.79 -1.61 -23.25
N ASN A 229 -11.84 -1.36 -22.34
CA ASN A 229 -10.96 -0.20 -22.39
C ASN A 229 -9.47 -0.60 -22.46
N PRO A 230 -8.88 -0.71 -23.66
CA PRO A 230 -7.47 -1.12 -23.82
C PRO A 230 -6.49 -0.11 -23.22
N LEU A 231 -6.89 1.14 -23.05
CA LEU A 231 -6.08 2.16 -22.41
C LEU A 231 -5.93 1.87 -20.91
N VAL A 232 -7.02 1.51 -20.23
CA VAL A 232 -6.98 1.11 -18.81
C VAL A 232 -6.09 -0.13 -18.61
N LEU A 233 -6.19 -1.12 -19.49
CA LEU A 233 -5.35 -2.32 -19.43
C LEU A 233 -3.86 -1.98 -19.59
N LYS A 234 -3.49 -1.20 -20.61
CA LYS A 234 -2.09 -0.81 -20.85
C LYS A 234 -1.50 -0.07 -19.65
N TRP A 235 -2.20 0.94 -19.14
CA TRP A 235 -1.72 1.71 -17.99
C TRP A 235 -1.69 0.89 -16.70
N SER A 236 -2.62 -0.05 -16.52
CA SER A 236 -2.65 -0.96 -15.38
C SER A 236 -1.49 -1.94 -15.37
N LEU A 237 -1.17 -2.54 -16.53
CA LEU A 237 0.00 -3.41 -16.69
C LEU A 237 1.30 -2.65 -16.39
N TRP A 238 1.45 -1.45 -16.95
CA TRP A 238 2.60 -0.59 -16.65
C TRP A 238 2.70 -0.28 -15.15
N TRP A 239 1.60 0.16 -14.52
CA TRP A 239 1.58 0.46 -13.10
C TRP A 239 1.99 -0.75 -12.25
N ALA A 240 1.48 -1.94 -12.58
CA ALA A 240 1.74 -3.14 -11.81
C ALA A 240 3.19 -3.64 -11.98
N LEU A 241 3.76 -3.56 -13.18
CA LEU A 241 5.16 -3.91 -13.43
C LEU A 241 6.13 -2.99 -12.69
N LEU A 242 5.91 -1.67 -12.71
CA LEU A 242 6.75 -0.75 -11.95
C LEU A 242 6.58 -0.95 -10.43
N SER A 243 5.37 -1.25 -9.96
CA SER A 243 5.13 -1.54 -8.53
C SER A 243 5.83 -2.82 -8.09
N CYS A 244 5.81 -3.87 -8.93
CA CYS A 244 6.57 -5.09 -8.71
C CYS A 244 8.06 -4.82 -8.57
N ALA A 245 8.66 -4.05 -9.48
CA ALA A 245 10.08 -3.67 -9.40
C ALA A 245 10.39 -2.92 -8.08
N GLN A 246 9.53 -1.98 -7.69
CA GLN A 246 9.69 -1.23 -6.46
C GLN A 246 9.59 -2.11 -5.21
N TYR A 247 8.66 -3.07 -5.17
CA TYR A 247 8.53 -4.01 -4.06
C TYR A 247 9.76 -4.91 -3.93
N GLN A 248 10.33 -5.35 -5.05
CA GLN A 248 11.58 -6.11 -5.06
C GLN A 248 12.71 -5.28 -4.44
N ILE A 249 12.85 -4.02 -4.85
CA ILE A 249 13.87 -3.12 -4.28
C ILE A 249 13.66 -2.98 -2.76
N TYR A 250 12.45 -2.62 -2.30
CA TYR A 250 12.20 -2.41 -0.87
C TYR A 250 12.47 -3.64 -0.01
N ASN A 251 12.14 -4.84 -0.48
CA ASN A 251 12.29 -6.06 0.30
C ASN A 251 13.73 -6.57 0.37
N TYR A 252 14.51 -6.36 -0.69
CA TYR A 252 15.85 -6.97 -0.80
C TYR A 252 17.01 -5.98 -0.62
N ILE A 253 16.77 -4.66 -0.62
CA ILE A 253 17.85 -3.67 -0.49
C ILE A 253 18.62 -3.84 0.83
N GLN A 254 17.94 -4.01 1.97
CA GLN A 254 18.60 -4.17 3.27
C GLN A 254 19.41 -5.47 3.39
N PRO A 255 18.87 -6.67 3.06
CA PRO A 255 19.66 -7.90 3.00
C PRO A 255 20.85 -7.83 2.05
N LEU A 256 20.67 -7.21 0.88
CA LEU A 256 21.74 -7.09 -0.11
C LEU A 256 22.92 -6.29 0.45
N TRP A 257 22.67 -5.16 1.10
CA TRP A 257 23.72 -4.34 1.71
C TRP A 257 24.50 -5.05 2.82
N MET A 258 23.86 -5.95 3.56
CA MET A 258 24.56 -6.75 4.59
C MET A 258 25.54 -7.77 4.00
N GLN A 259 25.42 -8.13 2.71
CA GLN A 259 26.24 -9.15 2.06
C GLN A 259 27.44 -8.57 1.25
N ILE A 260 27.50 -7.25 1.03
CA ILE A 260 28.49 -6.60 0.13
C ILE A 260 29.88 -6.42 0.80
N ASP A 261 30.33 -7.34 1.64
CA ASP A 261 31.60 -7.18 2.35
C ASP A 261 32.85 -7.49 1.49
N SER A 262 32.72 -7.92 0.22
CA SER A 262 33.91 -8.38 -0.55
C SER A 262 33.92 -8.35 -2.10
N VAL A 263 33.03 -7.66 -2.82
CA VAL A 263 33.00 -7.71 -4.31
C VAL A 263 33.19 -6.34 -4.99
N THR A 264 33.81 -6.38 -6.18
CA THR A 264 34.24 -5.31 -7.10
C THR A 264 33.47 -3.97 -7.01
N LYS A 265 34.18 -2.90 -6.59
CA LYS A 265 33.66 -1.54 -6.36
C LYS A 265 32.92 -0.88 -7.54
N ALA A 266 33.18 -1.31 -8.78
CA ALA A 266 32.58 -0.70 -9.98
C ALA A 266 31.13 -1.13 -10.21
N GLU A 267 30.77 -2.37 -9.87
CA GLU A 267 29.41 -2.89 -10.07
C GLU A 267 28.44 -2.30 -9.05
N ASN A 268 28.91 -1.95 -7.85
CA ASN A 268 28.11 -1.25 -6.84
C ASN A 268 27.57 0.09 -7.36
N GLY A 269 28.38 0.84 -8.11
CA GLY A 269 27.96 2.10 -8.73
C GLY A 269 26.87 1.89 -9.80
N LEU A 270 26.96 0.80 -10.57
CA LEU A 270 25.94 0.44 -11.56
C LEU A 270 24.63 -0.01 -10.88
N ILE A 271 24.70 -0.82 -9.83
CA ILE A 271 23.53 -1.27 -9.06
C ILE A 271 22.83 -0.08 -8.40
N GLU A 272 23.58 0.83 -7.79
CA GLU A 272 23.03 2.04 -7.18
C GLU A 272 22.37 2.95 -8.23
N PHE A 273 22.98 3.10 -9.40
CA PHE A 273 22.39 3.82 -10.53
C PHE A 273 21.08 3.18 -10.99
N ILE A 274 21.06 1.86 -11.24
CA ILE A 274 19.86 1.14 -11.69
C ILE A 274 18.75 1.26 -10.64
N ASN A 275 19.07 1.05 -9.37
CA ASN A 275 18.13 1.19 -8.26
C ASN A 275 17.53 2.60 -8.22
N THR A 276 18.39 3.63 -8.21
CA THR A 276 17.97 5.04 -8.19
C THR A 276 17.09 5.39 -9.39
N PHE A 277 17.47 4.93 -10.58
CA PHE A 277 16.71 5.17 -11.80
C PHE A 277 15.31 4.52 -11.73
N LEU A 278 15.22 3.25 -11.31
CA LEU A 278 13.94 2.55 -11.17
C LEU A 278 13.03 3.23 -10.15
N VAL A 279 13.56 3.63 -9.00
CA VAL A 279 12.83 4.36 -7.95
C VAL A 279 12.33 5.71 -8.48
N PHE A 280 13.17 6.45 -9.21
CA PHE A 280 12.79 7.72 -9.84
C PHE A 280 11.65 7.53 -10.84
N VAL A 281 11.79 6.58 -11.76
CA VAL A 281 10.78 6.29 -12.78
C VAL A 281 9.45 5.88 -12.12
N TYR A 282 9.49 5.03 -11.08
CA TYR A 282 8.30 4.66 -10.32
C TYR A 282 7.61 5.86 -9.69
N HIS A 283 8.33 6.71 -8.96
CA HIS A 283 7.73 7.85 -8.28
C HIS A 283 7.24 8.95 -9.23
N ALA A 284 7.89 9.13 -10.38
CA ALA A 284 7.43 10.05 -11.42
C ALA A 284 6.17 9.52 -12.14
N MET A 285 6.13 8.22 -12.47
CA MET A 285 5.06 7.63 -13.26
C MET A 285 3.84 7.20 -12.44
N SER A 286 4.02 6.78 -11.18
CA SER A 286 2.93 6.28 -10.32
C SER A 286 1.76 7.28 -10.19
N PRO A 287 1.98 8.59 -9.97
CA PRO A 287 0.88 9.56 -9.94
C PRO A 287 0.17 9.73 -11.29
N ILE A 288 0.92 9.73 -12.39
CA ILE A 288 0.40 9.93 -13.74
C ILE A 288 -0.48 8.75 -14.15
N THR A 289 0.05 7.54 -13.97
CA THR A 289 -0.65 6.29 -14.28
C THR A 289 -1.90 6.12 -13.44
N SER A 290 -1.82 6.35 -12.12
CA SER A 290 -2.97 6.23 -11.21
C SER A 290 -4.07 7.25 -11.56
N ALA A 291 -3.72 8.51 -11.83
CA ALA A 291 -4.69 9.53 -12.24
C ALA A 291 -5.30 9.23 -13.63
N THR A 292 -4.51 8.70 -14.55
CA THR A 292 -4.98 8.34 -15.90
C THR A 292 -5.96 7.18 -15.83
N ILE A 293 -5.63 6.12 -15.10
CA ILE A 293 -6.52 4.98 -14.85
C ILE A 293 -7.82 5.47 -14.19
N ALA A 294 -7.73 6.26 -13.13
CA ALA A 294 -8.91 6.77 -12.41
C ALA A 294 -9.82 7.64 -13.29
N SER A 295 -9.26 8.42 -14.23
CA SER A 295 -10.06 9.27 -15.12
C SER A 295 -10.89 8.50 -16.14
N GLN A 296 -10.56 7.23 -16.39
CA GLN A 296 -11.22 6.33 -17.35
C GLN A 296 -12.19 5.35 -16.67
N LEU A 297 -12.33 5.44 -15.35
CA LEU A 297 -13.09 4.50 -14.54
C LEU A 297 -14.27 5.18 -13.85
N GLU A 298 -15.35 4.43 -13.73
CA GLU A 298 -16.44 4.78 -12.82
C GLU A 298 -16.00 4.66 -11.36
N LYS A 299 -16.58 5.47 -10.47
CA LYS A 299 -16.21 5.48 -9.04
C LYS A 299 -16.25 4.08 -8.43
N ARG A 300 -17.26 3.27 -8.75
CA ARG A 300 -17.43 1.91 -8.22
C ARG A 300 -16.29 0.96 -8.57
N ALA A 301 -15.57 1.21 -9.67
CA ALA A 301 -14.50 0.37 -10.17
C ALA A 301 -13.11 0.69 -9.58
N TYR A 302 -12.94 1.82 -8.88
CA TYR A 302 -11.60 2.23 -8.38
C TYR A 302 -10.97 1.18 -7.47
N GLY A 303 -11.68 0.79 -6.40
CA GLY A 303 -11.14 -0.16 -5.41
C GLY A 303 -10.74 -1.49 -6.04
N PHE A 304 -11.55 -1.97 -6.99
CA PHE A 304 -11.24 -3.19 -7.72
C PHE A 304 -10.01 -3.04 -8.61
N VAL A 305 -9.97 -2.04 -9.51
CA VAL A 305 -8.87 -1.94 -10.49
C VAL A 305 -7.54 -1.71 -9.78
N PHE A 306 -7.50 -0.84 -8.78
CA PHE A 306 -6.27 -0.64 -8.01
C PHE A 306 -5.90 -1.89 -7.19
N GLY A 307 -6.88 -2.58 -6.59
CA GLY A 307 -6.64 -3.83 -5.88
C GLY A 307 -6.12 -4.95 -6.79
N ALA A 308 -6.73 -5.16 -7.95
CA ALA A 308 -6.33 -6.16 -8.94
C ALA A 308 -4.94 -5.87 -9.50
N ASN A 309 -4.62 -4.59 -9.75
CA ASN A 309 -3.28 -4.19 -10.18
C ASN A 309 -2.24 -4.48 -9.09
N SER A 310 -2.55 -4.20 -7.81
CA SER A 310 -1.69 -4.55 -6.68
C SER A 310 -1.49 -6.06 -6.56
N LEU A 311 -2.55 -6.85 -6.72
CA LEU A 311 -2.48 -8.31 -6.69
C LEU A 311 -1.59 -8.84 -7.81
N PHE A 312 -1.75 -8.33 -9.03
CA PHE A 312 -0.90 -8.71 -10.15
C PHE A 312 0.57 -8.36 -9.90
N ALA A 313 0.86 -7.16 -9.36
CA ALA A 313 2.22 -6.76 -8.99
C ALA A 313 2.86 -7.73 -7.97
N LEU A 314 2.10 -8.18 -6.97
CA LEU A 314 2.57 -9.13 -5.96
C LEU A 314 2.80 -10.53 -6.52
N VAL A 315 1.95 -10.99 -7.43
CA VAL A 315 2.13 -12.27 -8.11
C VAL A 315 3.42 -12.23 -8.95
N CYS A 316 3.64 -11.15 -9.72
CA CYS A 316 4.88 -10.97 -10.46
C CYS A 316 6.10 -10.93 -9.54
N GLN A 317 6.04 -10.21 -8.42
CA GLN A 317 7.12 -10.14 -7.45
C GLN A 317 7.42 -11.52 -6.85
N SER A 318 6.39 -12.30 -6.54
CA SER A 318 6.53 -13.65 -5.98
C SER A 318 7.19 -14.60 -6.99
N ALA A 319 6.80 -14.51 -8.27
CA ALA A 319 7.40 -15.29 -9.35
C ALA A 319 8.89 -14.93 -9.56
N LEU A 320 9.22 -13.63 -9.54
CA LEU A 320 10.62 -13.17 -9.62
C LEU A 320 11.44 -13.68 -8.44
N THR A 321 10.92 -13.53 -7.22
CA THR A 321 11.57 -14.04 -6.01
C THR A 321 11.85 -15.53 -6.11
N HIS A 322 10.85 -16.33 -6.49
CA HIS A 322 11.02 -17.78 -6.67
C HIS A 322 12.09 -18.11 -7.70
N SER A 323 12.10 -17.41 -8.85
CA SER A 323 13.11 -17.62 -9.89
C SER A 323 14.52 -17.32 -9.38
N SER A 324 14.71 -16.24 -8.62
CA SER A 324 15.99 -15.86 -8.03
C SER A 324 16.47 -16.86 -6.98
N CYS A 325 15.57 -17.40 -6.15
CA CYS A 325 15.92 -18.43 -5.16
C CYS A 325 16.23 -19.79 -5.82
N SER A 326 15.50 -20.17 -6.88
CA SER A 326 15.72 -21.45 -7.58
C SER A 326 17.02 -21.50 -8.39
N GLY A 327 17.64 -20.35 -8.65
CA GLY A 327 18.92 -20.24 -9.36
C GLY A 327 20.15 -20.26 -8.46
N GLN A 328 20.01 -20.27 -7.12
CA GLN A 328 21.15 -20.44 -6.23
C GLN A 328 21.52 -21.92 -6.17
N PRO A 329 22.76 -22.32 -6.53
CA PRO A 329 23.21 -23.68 -6.29
C PRO A 329 23.09 -23.94 -4.78
N SER A 330 22.49 -25.07 -4.43
CA SER A 330 22.51 -25.59 -3.07
C SER A 330 23.95 -25.52 -2.56
N PHE A 331 24.22 -24.65 -1.59
CA PHE A 331 25.43 -24.75 -0.79
C PHE A 331 25.30 -26.09 -0.06
N SER A 332 25.84 -27.14 -0.68
CA SER A 332 26.12 -28.39 -0.01
C SER A 332 27.02 -28.04 1.17
N GLU A 333 26.55 -28.35 2.37
CA GLU A 333 27.41 -28.55 3.52
C GLU A 333 28.59 -29.42 3.08
N SER A 334 29.77 -28.83 3.00
CA SER A 334 31.02 -29.57 2.90
C SER A 334 31.89 -29.17 4.07
N ALA A 335 31.74 -29.99 5.12
CA ALA A 335 32.69 -30.43 6.15
C ALA A 335 33.63 -29.40 6.80
#